data_AF-A0A0S7BHU9-F1
#
_entry.id   AF-A0A0S7BHU9-F1
#
_cell.length_a   1.000
_cell.length_b   1.000
_cell.length_c   1.000
_cell.angle_alpha   90.00
_cell.angle_beta   90.00
_cell.angle_gamma   90.00
#
_symmetry.space_group_name_H-M   'P 1'
#
loop_
_entity.id
_entity.type
_entity.pdbx_description
1 polymer ?
#
loop_
_entity_poly.entity_id
_entity_poly.type
_entity_poly.pdbx_seq_one_letter_code
_entity_poly.pdbx_strand_id
1 'polypeptide(L)'
;MKKQRCRTSPILFLILLSLAACARAQTPAPAAAEKSPPPSLADGVQEVSGVVLSGGDTTPPGLMNVPRTFVYQVKLDNGVEINVAYTAYPPSPAGDARPQIKLNFYNGNIQAGDYLSARGTYDSASKTLTVASEGDTIETFATKP
;
A
#
# COMPACT_ATOMS: atom_id res chain seq x y z
N MET A 1 37.13 -76.54 6.18
CA MET A 1 36.55 -77.55 5.26
C MET A 1 35.86 -76.82 4.11
N LYS A 2 35.97 -77.36 2.87
CA LYS A 2 35.43 -76.89 1.56
C LYS A 2 36.14 -75.65 0.97
N LYS A 3 37.09 -75.76 0.02
CA LYS A 3 37.09 -76.20 -1.41
C LYS A 3 36.41 -75.22 -2.39
N GLN A 4 37.21 -74.78 -3.38
CA GLN A 4 36.92 -74.69 -4.83
C GLN A 4 35.90 -73.63 -5.27
N ARG A 5 35.97 -72.96 -6.44
CA ARG A 5 36.85 -72.91 -7.64
C ARG A 5 36.28 -71.79 -8.55
N CYS A 6 37.07 -71.35 -9.55
CA CYS A 6 36.70 -71.06 -10.96
C CYS A 6 35.44 -70.20 -11.27
N ARG A 7 35.35 -69.35 -12.29
CA ARG A 7 36.14 -69.12 -13.51
C ARG A 7 35.54 -67.89 -14.21
N THR A 8 36.41 -67.08 -14.81
CA THR A 8 36.31 -66.48 -16.15
C THR A 8 34.93 -66.31 -16.84
N SER A 9 34.63 -65.05 -17.17
CA SER A 9 33.94 -64.47 -18.36
C SER A 9 34.01 -65.34 -19.64
N PRO A 10 33.20 -65.15 -20.73
CA PRO A 10 32.41 -63.96 -21.14
C PRO A 10 31.03 -64.32 -21.75
N ILE A 11 30.29 -63.34 -22.32
CA ILE A 11 29.54 -63.42 -23.60
C ILE A 11 28.53 -62.25 -23.69
N LEU A 12 28.93 -61.28 -24.49
CA LEU A 12 28.17 -60.55 -25.50
C LEU A 12 26.68 -60.96 -25.66
N PHE A 13 25.76 -60.10 -25.23
CA PHE A 13 24.43 -60.04 -25.86
C PHE A 13 24.07 -58.58 -26.16
N LEU A 14 24.13 -58.31 -27.46
CA LEU A 14 23.71 -57.10 -28.13
C LEU A 14 22.18 -57.01 -28.02
N ILE A 15 21.64 -56.02 -27.29
CA ILE A 15 20.25 -55.59 -27.46
C ILE A 15 20.25 -54.08 -27.62
N LEU A 16 20.19 -53.66 -28.88
CA LEU A 16 19.57 -52.41 -29.29
C LEU A 16 18.14 -52.41 -28.77
N LEU A 17 17.81 -51.53 -27.82
CA LEU A 17 16.43 -51.11 -27.58
C LEU A 17 16.40 -49.59 -27.48
N SER A 18 15.96 -48.99 -28.57
CA SER A 18 15.51 -47.62 -28.70
C SER A 18 14.33 -47.38 -27.75
N LEU A 19 14.52 -46.49 -26.77
CA LEU A 19 13.44 -45.85 -26.04
C LEU A 19 13.64 -44.33 -26.15
N ALA A 20 12.78 -43.76 -27.01
CA ALA A 20 12.55 -42.34 -27.10
C ALA A 20 11.95 -41.80 -25.79
N ALA A 21 12.20 -40.49 -25.59
CA ALA A 21 11.33 -39.55 -24.88
C ALA A 21 11.09 -39.78 -23.37
N CYS A 22 11.80 -38.98 -22.57
CA CYS A 22 11.15 -37.95 -21.73
C CYS A 22 12.24 -37.01 -21.20
N ALA A 23 12.63 -36.03 -22.03
CA ALA A 23 13.19 -34.80 -21.49
C ALA A 23 12.08 -34.16 -20.65
N ARG A 24 12.23 -34.18 -19.32
CA ARG A 24 11.36 -33.41 -18.43
C ARG A 24 11.51 -31.95 -18.83
N ALA A 25 10.50 -31.42 -19.50
CA ALA A 25 10.31 -29.98 -19.60
C ALA A 25 10.24 -29.44 -18.17
N GLN A 26 11.29 -28.73 -17.75
CA GLN A 26 11.25 -27.91 -16.55
C GLN A 26 10.22 -26.83 -16.82
N THR A 27 9.00 -27.03 -16.30
CA THR A 27 8.06 -25.96 -16.10
C THR A 27 8.78 -24.88 -15.29
N PRO A 28 8.95 -23.66 -15.80
CA PRO A 28 9.39 -22.56 -14.96
C PRO A 28 8.35 -22.47 -13.84
N ALA A 29 8.81 -22.60 -12.59
CA ALA A 29 7.97 -22.29 -11.45
C ALA A 29 7.36 -20.89 -11.71
N PRO A 30 6.05 -20.67 -11.50
CA PRO A 30 5.49 -19.34 -11.56
C PRO A 30 6.34 -18.49 -10.63
N ALA A 31 7.00 -17.46 -11.19
CA ALA A 31 7.72 -16.48 -10.41
C ALA A 31 6.77 -16.03 -9.32
N ALA A 32 7.09 -16.35 -8.07
CA ALA A 32 6.43 -15.75 -6.93
C ALA A 32 6.51 -14.26 -7.19
N ALA A 33 5.35 -13.61 -7.36
CA ALA A 33 5.28 -12.18 -7.48
C ALA A 33 6.06 -11.61 -6.29
N GLU A 34 7.25 -11.09 -6.56
CA GLU A 34 8.03 -10.39 -5.55
C GLU A 34 7.12 -9.29 -5.06
N LYS A 35 6.65 -9.46 -3.82
CA LYS A 35 5.82 -8.49 -3.13
C LYS A 35 6.70 -7.26 -3.02
N SER A 36 6.52 -6.31 -3.94
CA SER A 36 7.29 -5.07 -3.96
C SER A 36 7.32 -4.50 -2.54
N PRO A 37 8.50 -4.11 -2.02
CA PRO A 37 8.57 -3.53 -0.69
C PRO A 37 7.57 -2.36 -0.61
N PRO A 38 6.84 -2.22 0.50
CA PRO A 38 5.82 -1.19 0.62
C PRO A 38 6.46 0.17 0.36
N PRO A 39 5.75 1.09 -0.32
CA PRO A 39 6.26 2.44 -0.55
C PRO A 39 6.65 3.05 0.80
N SER A 40 7.89 3.52 0.86
CA SER A 40 8.40 4.25 2.01
C SER A 40 8.05 5.73 1.84
N LEU A 41 7.55 6.35 2.90
CA LEU A 41 7.18 7.76 2.87
C LEU A 41 8.44 8.61 2.75
N ALA A 42 8.43 9.57 1.83
CA ALA A 42 9.45 10.58 1.65
C ALA A 42 8.81 11.97 1.58
N ASP A 43 9.58 13.01 1.89
CA ASP A 43 9.11 14.40 1.77
C ASP A 43 8.60 14.70 0.37
N GLY A 44 7.55 15.51 0.28
CA GLY A 44 6.92 15.90 -0.99
C GLY A 44 5.57 15.23 -1.21
N VAL A 45 5.09 15.25 -2.47
CA VAL A 45 3.75 14.75 -2.79
C VAL A 45 3.70 13.22 -2.66
N GLN A 46 2.77 12.74 -1.84
CA GLN A 46 2.55 11.31 -1.56
C GLN A 46 1.07 10.97 -1.68
N GLU A 47 0.81 9.72 -2.05
CA GLU A 47 -0.49 9.07 -1.92
C GLU A 47 -0.41 8.05 -0.79
N VAL A 48 -1.36 8.12 0.14
CA VAL A 48 -1.39 7.26 1.31
C VAL A 48 -2.76 6.67 1.50
N SER A 49 -2.80 5.47 2.08
CA SER A 49 -4.05 4.84 2.49
C SER A 49 -3.90 4.10 3.81
N GLY A 50 -4.96 4.12 4.61
CA GLY A 50 -4.93 3.52 5.94
C GLY A 50 -6.23 3.69 6.72
N VAL A 51 -6.22 3.22 7.96
CA VAL A 51 -7.37 3.32 8.88
C VAL A 51 -7.21 4.53 9.78
N VAL A 52 -8.26 5.34 9.91
CA VAL A 52 -8.30 6.47 10.84
C VAL A 52 -8.36 5.95 12.27
N LEU A 53 -7.40 6.34 13.09
CA LEU A 53 -7.32 5.97 14.51
C LEU A 53 -8.06 6.97 15.40
N SER A 54 -7.84 8.26 15.16
CA SER A 54 -8.41 9.38 15.92
C SER A 54 -8.26 10.68 15.14
N GLY A 55 -8.86 11.77 15.62
CA GLY A 55 -8.69 13.10 15.02
C GLY A 55 -9.92 13.97 15.10
N GLY A 56 -9.84 15.13 14.47
CA GLY A 56 -10.96 16.06 14.36
C GLY A 56 -10.51 17.50 14.18
N ASP A 57 -11.41 18.41 14.54
CA ASP A 57 -11.20 19.85 14.47
C ASP A 57 -10.17 20.31 15.52
N THR A 58 -9.16 21.04 15.06
CA THR A 58 -8.07 21.59 15.89
C THR A 58 -8.10 23.11 15.93
N THR A 59 -9.14 23.73 15.37
CA THR A 59 -9.31 25.18 15.32
C THR A 59 -9.56 25.73 16.72
N PRO A 60 -8.91 26.85 17.12
CA PRO A 60 -9.18 27.48 18.40
C PRO A 60 -10.66 27.83 18.60
N PRO A 61 -11.23 27.62 19.80
CA PRO A 61 -12.63 27.91 20.07
C PRO A 61 -12.92 29.42 20.03
N GLY A 62 -14.18 29.78 19.77
CA GLY A 62 -14.65 31.18 19.78
C GLY A 62 -14.47 31.94 18.47
N LEU A 63 -13.93 31.30 17.44
CA LEU A 63 -13.80 31.88 16.10
C LEU A 63 -14.96 31.44 15.20
N MET A 64 -15.89 32.35 14.93
CA MET A 64 -16.99 32.13 13.98
C MET A 64 -16.55 32.57 12.57
N ASN A 65 -16.90 31.79 11.54
CA ASN A 65 -16.59 32.07 10.12
C ASN A 65 -15.10 32.10 9.74
N VAL A 66 -14.26 31.38 10.46
CA VAL A 66 -12.83 31.19 10.10
C VAL A 66 -12.61 29.85 9.38
N PRO A 67 -11.50 29.70 8.63
CA PRO A 67 -11.06 28.40 8.15
C PRO A 67 -10.92 27.42 9.33
N ARG A 68 -11.33 26.17 9.11
CA ARG A 68 -11.32 25.11 10.11
C ARG A 68 -10.25 24.10 9.76
N THR A 69 -9.29 23.87 10.64
CA THR A 69 -8.19 22.91 10.43
C THR A 69 -8.52 21.60 11.11
N PHE A 70 -8.46 20.52 10.34
CA PHE A 70 -8.69 19.17 10.82
C PHE A 70 -7.42 18.35 10.73
N VAL A 71 -7.14 17.57 11.76
CA VAL A 71 -5.98 16.66 11.82
C VAL A 71 -6.45 15.29 12.26
N TYR A 72 -6.10 14.26 11.49
CA TYR A 72 -6.44 12.88 11.77
C TYR A 72 -5.19 12.01 11.86
N GLN A 73 -5.10 11.20 12.90
CA GLN A 73 -4.07 10.17 13.01
C GLN A 73 -4.52 8.95 12.21
N VAL A 74 -3.68 8.50 11.28
CA VAL A 74 -4.00 7.40 10.36
C VAL A 74 -2.91 6.34 10.45
N LYS A 75 -3.31 5.08 10.62
CA LYS A 75 -2.43 3.94 10.50
C LYS A 75 -2.46 3.43 9.07
N LEU A 76 -1.35 3.62 8.37
CA LEU A 76 -1.18 3.20 6.98
C LEU A 76 -1.18 1.69 6.84
N ASP A 77 -1.43 1.22 5.63
CA ASP A 77 -1.39 -0.21 5.27
C ASP A 77 -0.06 -0.90 5.61
N ASN A 78 1.06 -0.15 5.57
CA ASN A 78 2.38 -0.65 5.94
C ASN A 78 2.63 -0.64 7.47
N GLY A 79 1.64 -0.24 8.26
CA GLY A 79 1.68 -0.18 9.72
C GLY A 79 2.24 1.11 10.30
N VAL A 80 2.74 2.03 9.48
CA VAL A 80 3.24 3.34 9.93
C VAL A 80 2.06 4.24 10.31
N GLU A 81 2.22 5.00 11.40
CA GLU A 81 1.25 6.02 11.81
C GLU A 81 1.73 7.41 11.38
N ILE A 82 0.82 8.15 10.75
CA ILE A 82 1.04 9.54 10.33
C ILE A 82 -0.17 10.40 10.67
N ASN A 83 0.00 11.72 10.59
CA ASN A 83 -1.12 12.64 10.59
C ASN A 83 -1.52 12.97 9.15
N VAL A 84 -2.82 13.12 8.91
CA VAL A 84 -3.39 13.70 7.68
C VAL A 84 -4.13 14.96 8.07
N ALA A 85 -3.74 16.09 7.48
CA ALA A 85 -4.26 17.41 7.80
C ALA A 85 -4.88 18.06 6.57
N TYR A 86 -6.02 18.73 6.77
CA TYR A 86 -6.62 19.60 5.75
C TYR A 86 -7.32 20.79 6.40
N THR A 87 -7.56 21.83 5.62
CA THR A 87 -8.31 23.01 6.07
C THR A 87 -9.59 23.15 5.26
N ALA A 88 -10.73 23.10 5.92
CA ALA A 88 -12.02 23.41 5.32
C ALA A 88 -12.31 24.89 5.46
N TYR A 89 -12.67 25.53 4.35
CA TYR A 89 -13.00 26.95 4.36
C TYR A 89 -14.51 27.16 4.31
N PRO A 90 -15.05 28.13 5.06
CA PRO A 90 -16.45 28.52 4.89
C PRO A 90 -16.71 29.05 3.46
N PRO A 91 -17.91 28.83 2.90
CA PRO A 91 -18.30 29.40 1.62
C PRO A 91 -18.12 30.93 1.62
N SER A 92 -17.37 31.46 0.66
CA SER A 92 -17.18 32.90 0.48
C SER A 92 -16.75 33.19 -0.96
N PRO A 93 -16.97 34.41 -1.49
CA PRO A 93 -16.47 34.80 -2.82
C PRO A 93 -14.94 34.69 -2.94
N ALA A 94 -14.21 34.79 -1.83
CA ALA A 94 -12.76 34.58 -1.78
C ALA A 94 -12.36 33.10 -1.93
N GLY A 95 -13.31 32.17 -1.84
CA GLY A 95 -13.09 30.74 -2.02
C GLY A 95 -12.80 30.33 -3.46
N ASP A 96 -13.32 31.08 -4.44
CA ASP A 96 -13.18 30.76 -5.87
C ASP A 96 -11.74 30.91 -6.39
N ALA A 97 -10.92 31.70 -5.69
CA ALA A 97 -9.49 31.88 -6.01
C ALA A 97 -8.57 30.86 -5.31
N ARG A 98 -9.12 29.92 -4.52
CA ARG A 98 -8.32 28.97 -3.74
C ARG A 98 -8.06 27.68 -4.52
N PRO A 99 -6.98 26.95 -4.17
CA PRO A 99 -6.74 25.62 -4.70
C PRO A 99 -7.94 24.71 -4.47
N GLN A 100 -8.40 24.07 -5.54
CA GLN A 100 -9.54 23.16 -5.50
C GLN A 100 -9.04 21.78 -5.03
N ILE A 101 -9.16 21.52 -3.74
CA ILE A 101 -8.99 20.18 -3.16
C ILE A 101 -10.29 19.37 -3.32
N LYS A 102 -10.18 18.06 -3.45
CA LYS A 102 -11.36 17.17 -3.52
C LYS A 102 -11.55 16.46 -2.18
N LEU A 103 -12.71 16.66 -1.56
CA LEU A 103 -13.08 16.03 -0.30
C LEU A 103 -14.32 15.17 -0.53
N ASN A 104 -14.21 13.86 -0.31
CA ASN A 104 -15.32 12.91 -0.44
C ASN A 104 -15.39 12.04 0.81
N PHE A 105 -16.33 12.36 1.71
CA PHE A 105 -16.40 11.69 3.01
C PHE A 105 -17.54 10.66 3.08
N TYR A 106 -17.22 9.43 3.46
CA TYR A 106 -18.22 8.44 3.84
C TYR A 106 -19.06 9.00 4.99
N ASN A 107 -20.39 8.91 4.89
CA ASN A 107 -21.33 9.51 5.85
C ASN A 107 -21.16 11.04 6.09
N GLY A 108 -20.44 11.76 5.22
CA GLY A 108 -20.31 13.21 5.26
C GLY A 108 -19.26 13.76 6.24
N ASN A 109 -18.56 12.90 6.99
CA ASN A 109 -17.46 13.28 7.87
C ASN A 109 -16.43 12.15 8.01
N ILE A 110 -15.23 12.47 8.50
CA ILE A 110 -14.20 11.46 8.79
C ILE A 110 -14.35 11.01 10.24
N GLN A 111 -14.44 9.70 10.47
CA GLN A 111 -14.58 9.09 11.78
C GLN A 111 -13.46 8.07 12.05
N ALA A 112 -13.20 7.81 13.33
CA ALA A 112 -12.31 6.71 13.71
C ALA A 112 -12.89 5.37 13.24
N GLY A 113 -12.05 4.54 12.62
CA GLY A 113 -12.44 3.28 12.00
C GLY A 113 -12.67 3.37 10.48
N ASP A 114 -12.88 4.58 9.93
CA ASP A 114 -12.98 4.75 8.48
C ASP A 114 -11.66 4.39 7.80
N TYR A 115 -11.76 3.84 6.58
CA TYR A 115 -10.62 3.73 5.70
C TYR A 115 -10.46 5.01 4.91
N LEU A 116 -9.28 5.61 4.96
CA LEU A 116 -8.94 6.88 4.31
C LEU A 116 -7.95 6.64 3.18
N SER A 117 -8.18 7.31 2.05
CA SER A 117 -7.24 7.45 0.94
C SER A 117 -7.00 8.95 0.71
N ALA A 118 -5.74 9.38 0.68
CA ALA A 118 -5.42 10.79 0.51
C ALA A 118 -4.18 11.02 -0.34
N ARG A 119 -4.20 12.11 -1.09
CA ARG A 119 -3.07 12.66 -1.82
C ARG A 119 -2.76 14.05 -1.28
N GLY A 120 -1.51 14.30 -0.93
CA GLY A 120 -1.07 15.59 -0.42
C GLY A 120 0.45 15.68 -0.29
N THR A 121 0.95 16.73 0.33
CA THR A 121 2.39 16.92 0.59
C THR A 121 2.75 16.39 1.97
N TYR A 122 3.59 15.36 2.02
CA TYR A 122 4.12 14.79 3.25
C TYR A 122 5.37 15.54 3.72
N ASP A 123 5.42 15.82 5.02
CA ASP A 123 6.61 16.29 5.73
C ASP A 123 6.99 15.25 6.79
N SER A 124 8.18 14.68 6.63
CA SER A 124 8.73 13.63 7.51
C SER A 124 9.10 14.16 8.89
N ALA A 125 9.40 15.45 9.04
CA ALA A 125 9.75 16.05 10.33
C ALA A 125 8.54 16.08 11.25
N SER A 126 7.38 16.53 10.74
CA SER A 126 6.11 16.54 11.47
C SER A 126 5.29 15.25 11.33
N LYS A 127 5.73 14.32 10.47
CA LYS A 127 5.00 13.10 10.07
C LYS A 127 3.56 13.41 9.62
N THR A 128 3.41 14.47 8.85
CA THR A 128 2.09 14.99 8.45
C THR A 128 1.97 15.08 6.95
N LEU A 129 0.92 14.45 6.40
CA LEU A 129 0.45 14.69 5.04
C LEU A 129 -0.52 15.86 5.05
N THR A 130 -0.16 16.95 4.38
CA THR A 130 -1.00 18.15 4.24
C THR A 130 -1.72 18.13 2.90
N VAL A 131 -3.05 18.18 2.93
CA VAL A 131 -3.93 18.26 1.75
C VAL A 131 -4.39 19.71 1.61
N ALA A 132 -3.78 20.43 0.67
CA ALA A 132 -3.98 21.88 0.54
C ALA A 132 -3.78 22.43 -0.88
N SER A 133 -3.23 21.63 -1.79
CA SER A 133 -2.89 22.05 -3.16
C SER A 133 -3.95 21.59 -4.15
N GLU A 134 -3.98 22.23 -5.33
CA GLU A 134 -4.91 21.83 -6.37
C GLU A 134 -4.66 20.38 -6.81
N GLY A 135 -5.74 19.60 -6.89
CA GLY A 135 -5.66 18.17 -7.19
C GLY A 135 -5.29 17.29 -6.01
N ASP A 136 -5.05 17.84 -4.82
CA ASP A 136 -5.00 17.04 -3.59
C ASP A 136 -6.40 16.51 -3.24
N THR A 137 -6.43 15.33 -2.62
CA THR A 137 -7.67 14.59 -2.38
C THR A 137 -7.70 13.98 -0.99
N ILE A 138 -8.91 13.89 -0.42
CA ILE A 138 -9.22 12.99 0.70
C ILE A 138 -10.52 12.28 0.35
N GLU A 139 -10.46 10.96 0.38
CA GLU A 139 -11.61 10.08 0.24
C GLU A 139 -11.67 9.15 1.45
N THR A 140 -12.87 8.87 1.95
CA THR A 140 -13.08 7.90 3.03
C THR A 140 -14.15 6.89 2.67
N PHE A 141 -14.03 5.70 3.28
CA PHE A 141 -14.85 4.53 3.02
C PHE A 141 -15.14 3.82 4.35
N ALA A 142 -16.26 3.10 4.42
CA ALA A 142 -16.59 2.28 5.59
C ALA A 142 -15.54 1.19 5.89
N THR A 143 -14.94 0.65 4.82
CA THR A 143 -13.90 -0.38 4.85
C THR A 143 -12.92 -0.15 3.71
N LYS A 144 -11.79 -0.86 3.72
CA LYS A 144 -10.86 -0.88 2.58
C LYS A 144 -11.60 -1.27 1.29
N PRO A 145 -11.57 -0.43 0.23
CA PRO A 145 -12.24 -0.71 -1.04
C PRO A 145 -11.53 -1.79 -1.87
#